data_AF-A0A7Y5GB04-F1
#
_entry.id   AF-A0A7Y5GB04-F1
#
_cell.length_a   1.000
_cell.length_b   1.000
_cell.length_c   1.000
_cell.angle_alpha   90.00
_cell.angle_beta   90.00
_cell.angle_gamma   90.00
#
_symmetry.space_group_name_H-M   'P 1'
#
loop_
_entity.id
_entity.type
_entity.pdbx_description
1 polymer ?
#
loop_
_entity_poly.entity_id
_entity_poly.type
_entity_poly.pdbx_seq_one_letter_code
_entity_poly.pdbx_strand_id
1 'polypeptide(L)' 'MRKEYDFTGAKPNKFAKHFEGGSNVVLIDSDLSKIFPTDKAVNDALRALVSAIPKVKQKH' A
#
# COMPACT_ATOMS: atom_id res chain seq x y z
N MET A 1 10.19 -20.46 11.83
CA MET A 1 11.58 -19.98 11.60
C MET A 1 12.53 -21.11 11.91
N ARG A 2 13.55 -21.36 11.08
CA ARG A 2 14.57 -22.38 11.38
C ARG A 2 15.49 -21.85 12.49
N LYS A 3 16.03 -22.76 13.30
CA LYS A 3 16.88 -22.46 14.47
C LYS A 3 18.17 -21.68 14.13
N GLU A 4 18.56 -21.75 12.86
CA GLU A 4 19.73 -21.09 12.27
C GLU A 4 19.53 -19.57 12.06
N TYR A 5 18.28 -19.10 12.15
CA TYR A 5 17.95 -17.69 12.01
C TYR A 5 17.54 -17.10 13.37
N ASP A 6 18.53 -16.71 14.15
CA ASP A 6 18.33 -15.93 15.37
C ASP A 6 18.29 -14.43 15.03
N PHE A 7 17.08 -13.85 15.08
CA PHE A 7 16.84 -12.43 14.82
C PHE A 7 16.75 -11.59 16.10
N THR A 8 17.13 -12.11 17.26
CA THR A 8 17.05 -11.38 18.55
C THR A 8 17.84 -10.07 18.58
N GLY A 9 18.85 -9.91 17.70
CA GLY A 9 19.61 -8.68 17.51
C GLY A 9 19.33 -7.92 16.20
N ALA A 10 18.28 -8.29 15.46
CA ALA A 10 18.00 -7.69 14.16
C ALA A 10 17.67 -6.19 14.31
N LYS A 11 18.43 -5.34 13.61
CA LYS A 11 18.15 -3.91 13.51
C LYS A 11 17.13 -3.64 12.40
N PRO A 12 16.25 -2.63 12.53
CA PRO A 12 15.39 -2.21 11.45
C PRO A 12 16.22 -1.95 10.20
N ASN A 13 15.76 -2.45 9.04
CA ASN A 13 16.48 -2.22 7.80
C ASN A 13 16.54 -0.69 7.50
N LYS A 14 17.52 -0.26 6.71
CA LYS A 14 17.71 1.18 6.38
C LYS A 14 16.53 1.84 5.66
N PHE A 15 15.61 1.04 5.12
CA PHE A 15 14.39 1.48 4.46
C PHE A 15 13.15 1.42 5.37
N ALA A 16 13.26 0.90 6.60
CA ALA A 16 12.15 0.78 7.53
C ALA A 16 11.50 2.15 7.76
N LYS A 17 12.33 3.20 7.83
CA LYS A 17 11.91 4.61 7.91
C LYS A 17 11.00 5.06 6.76
N HIS A 18 11.15 4.48 5.58
CA HIS A 18 10.31 4.83 4.43
C HIS A 18 8.91 4.19 4.54
N PHE A 19 8.74 3.22 5.44
CA PHE A 19 7.48 2.52 5.69
C PHE A 19 6.89 2.81 7.09
N GLU A 20 7.56 3.64 7.91
CA GLU A 20 7.13 4.01 9.29
C GLU A 20 5.74 4.67 9.33
N GLY A 21 5.25 5.22 8.21
CA GLY A 21 3.90 5.77 8.08
C GLY A 21 2.78 4.75 7.84
N GLY A 22 3.08 3.45 7.81
CA GLY A 22 2.09 2.41 7.53
C GLY A 22 1.58 2.48 6.09
N SER A 23 2.44 2.13 5.13
CA SER A 23 2.01 2.02 3.73
C SER A 23 1.28 0.69 3.51
N ASN A 24 -0.01 0.74 3.20
CA ASN A 24 -0.74 -0.43 2.73
C ASN A 24 -0.28 -0.74 1.30
N VAL A 25 0.52 -1.80 1.14
CA VAL A 25 0.93 -2.29 -0.18
C VAL A 25 -0.19 -3.14 -0.76
N VAL A 26 -0.76 -2.69 -1.88
CA VAL A 26 -1.81 -3.40 -2.59
C VAL A 26 -1.25 -3.89 -3.93
N LEU A 27 -1.34 -5.20 -4.16
CA LEU A 27 -1.06 -5.77 -5.47
C LEU A 27 -2.27 -5.54 -6.37
N ILE A 28 -2.03 -4.95 -7.55
CA ILE A 28 -3.05 -4.78 -8.59
C ILE A 28 -2.81 -5.80 -9.70
N ASP A 29 -3.87 -6.14 -10.42
CA ASP A 29 -3.79 -7.06 -11.55
C ASP A 29 -2.94 -6.51 -12.70
N SER A 30 -2.41 -7.41 -13.54
CA SER A 30 -1.47 -7.06 -14.61
C SER A 30 -2.08 -6.13 -15.66
N ASP A 31 -3.37 -6.28 -15.96
CA ASP A 31 -4.11 -5.41 -16.86
C ASP A 31 -4.23 -3.98 -16.30
N LEU A 32 -4.51 -3.85 -15.00
CA LEU A 32 -4.56 -2.54 -14.33
C LEU A 32 -3.19 -1.88 -14.24
N SER A 33 -2.12 -2.66 -14.06
CA SER A 33 -0.75 -2.12 -14.04
C SER A 33 -0.33 -1.49 -15.38
N LYS A 34 -0.87 -1.98 -16.50
CA LYS A 34 -0.64 -1.40 -17.83
C LYS A 34 -1.38 -0.07 -18.03
N ILE A 35 -2.56 0.05 -17.43
CA ILE A 35 -3.40 1.25 -17.49
C ILE A 35 -2.89 2.33 -16.52
N PHE A 36 -2.41 1.91 -15.34
CA PHE A 36 -1.88 2.77 -14.30
C PHE A 36 -0.40 2.49 -14.04
N PRO A 37 0.51 3.05 -14.86
CA PRO A 37 1.94 2.81 -14.73
C PRO A 37 2.57 3.45 -13.48
N THR A 38 1.83 4.31 -12.77
CA THR A 38 2.31 5.00 -11.56
C THR A 38 1.27 4.95 -10.44
N ASP A 39 1.77 4.93 -9.21
CA ASP A 39 0.98 5.08 -7.98
C ASP A 39 0.17 6.38 -7.97
N LYS A 40 0.73 7.47 -8.50
CA LYS A 40 0.01 8.74 -8.66
C LYS A 40 -1.24 8.58 -9.54
N ALA A 41 -1.13 7.88 -10.67
CA ALA A 41 -2.27 7.67 -11.57
C ALA A 41 -3.39 6.85 -10.90
N VAL A 42 -3.04 5.80 -10.16
CA VAL A 42 -4.00 5.03 -9.36
C VAL A 42 -4.68 5.91 -8.31
N ASN A 43 -3.89 6.65 -7.53
CA ASN A 43 -4.39 7.47 -6.44
C ASN A 43 -5.32 8.58 -6.93
N ASP A 44 -5.01 9.21 -8.06
CA ASP A 44 -5.85 10.25 -8.64
C ASP A 44 -7.18 9.69 -9.14
N ALA A 45 -7.17 8.51 -9.79
CA ALA A 45 -8.40 7.83 -10.21
C ALA A 45 -9.29 7.45 -9.03
N LEU A 46 -8.71 6.89 -7.96
CA LEU A 46 -9.45 6.54 -6.75
C LEU A 46 -10.03 7.78 -6.04
N ARG A 47 -9.30 8.90 -6.00
CA ARG A 47 -9.81 10.17 -5.45
C ARG A 47 -10.97 10.73 -6.27
N ALA A 48 -10.88 10.66 -7.60
CA ALA A 48 -11.98 11.07 -8.48
C ALA A 48 -13.22 10.20 -8.22
N LEU A 49 -13.04 8.88 -8.07
CA LEU A 49 -14.12 7.95 -7.74
C LEU A 49 -14.75 8.28 -6.38
N VAL A 50 -13.95 8.51 -5.34
CA VAL A 50 -14.44 8.91 -4.01
C VAL A 50 -15.22 10.22 -4.07
N SER A 51 -14.81 11.15 -4.94
CA SER A 51 -15.49 12.45 -5.11
C SER A 51 -16.82 12.32 -5.88
N ALA A 52 -16.90 11.36 -6.80
CA ALA A 52 -18.09 11.10 -7.61
C ALA A 52 -19.13 10.22 -6.88
N ILE A 53 -18.69 9.35 -5.97
CA ILE A 53 -19.58 8.49 -5.20
C ILE A 53 -20.22 9.29 -4.05
N PRO A 54 -21.56 9.32 -3.92
CA PRO A 54 -22.20 9.91 -2.76
C PRO A 54 -21.75 9.18 -1.49
N LYS A 55 -21.34 9.93 -0.47
CA LYS A 55 -20.80 9.39 0.79
C LYS A 55 -21.73 8.29 1.32
N VAL A 56 -21.31 7.04 1.18
CA VAL A 56 -21.97 5.91 1.84
C VAL A 56 -21.79 6.17 3.33
N LYS A 57 -22.90 6.37 4.06
CA LYS A 57 -22.87 6.47 5.53
C LYS A 57 -22.17 5.22 6.03
N GLN A 58 -20.93 5.37 6.51
CA GLN A 58 -20.23 4.25 7.14
C GLN A 58 -21.05 3.85 8.35
N LYS A 59 -21.58 2.63 8.31
CA LYS A 59 -22.29 2.04 9.43
C LYS A 59 -21.20 1.66 10.44
N HIS A 60 -21.16 2.43 11.54
CA HIS A 60 -20.36 2.13 12.72
C HIS A 60 -20.81 0.82 13.36
#